data_AF-A0A8H7J167-F1
#
_entry.id   AF-A0A8H7J167-F1
#
_cell.length_a   1.000
_cell.length_b   1.000
_cell.length_c   1.000
_cell.angle_alpha   90.00
_cell.angle_beta   90.00
_cell.angle_gamma   90.00
#
_symmetry.space_group_name_H-M   'P 1'
#
loop_
_entity.id
_entity.type
_entity.pdbx_description
1 polymer ?
#
loop_
_entity_poly.entity_id
_entity_poly.type
_entity_poly.pdbx_seq_one_letter_code
_entity_poly.pdbx_strand_id
1 'polypeptide(L)'
;MLNTLSLTASIAAFAIADARDISFPSLSGFTSDQAVMGIISPDITQAKFGGLTTYANLPYVHCLAQDGEEVEKFDIAILGAPFDTGVTARPGARFGPSGIRRGSQRIEAGAGWSIYTGQNIFVDWAKIVDCGDAPLTFLTNSGDFTVPRIVTLGGDHTTTLSALRSTNEHWGPVSVIHFDSHIDTWDPKVLGGGISHYAGVNHGTFLHIAHEEGLIRNTSIHAGIRAPVTRPKGDVRNDVRCGFEMIRARDLDRLGVAGVVEALKKRVAGTKVYISVDIDVLDPAFAPATGTAEVGGWTTRELLSILDGLEGLQVVGADVVEVAPIYDNPGETTVLAAAEVVRSLLTLMVNKPVQAEVTEQPKKERFAPKEPVTLNQPKDDPISREHLAKCDGTNEGYPTLVAIKGDVFDVTGKETYAPGKGYHVFAGKEPNRALGMSSLKPEDCVSDFSTLSETETKTLNDWHTFFSKRYNIVGRLQSEAESRI
;
A
#
# COMPACT_ATOMS: atom_id res chain seq x y z
N MET A 1 60.22 -35.09 38.91
CA MET A 1 58.84 -35.29 38.41
C MET A 1 57.89 -34.84 39.51
N LEU A 2 57.32 -33.64 39.40
CA LEU A 2 56.23 -33.15 40.25
C LEU A 2 55.66 -31.85 39.63
N ASN A 3 54.32 -31.83 39.47
CA ASN A 3 53.36 -30.72 39.68
C ASN A 3 53.57 -29.37 38.93
N THR A 4 52.57 -28.61 38.45
CA THR A 4 51.10 -28.51 38.67
C THR A 4 50.54 -27.48 37.66
N LEU A 5 49.23 -27.56 37.35
CA LEU A 5 48.45 -26.62 36.54
C LEU A 5 48.50 -25.15 37.03
N SER A 6 48.38 -24.20 36.10
CA SER A 6 47.67 -22.92 36.35
C SER A 6 46.95 -22.43 35.09
N LEU A 7 45.65 -22.16 35.27
CA LEU A 7 44.64 -21.68 34.35
C LEU A 7 44.64 -20.14 34.34
N THR A 8 44.58 -19.44 33.19
CA THR A 8 44.12 -18.03 33.16
C THR A 8 43.43 -17.65 31.83
N ALA A 9 42.11 -17.49 31.96
CA ALA A 9 41.19 -16.51 31.35
C ALA A 9 41.39 -16.05 29.88
N SER A 10 40.52 -16.53 28.99
CA SER A 10 40.14 -15.83 27.76
C SER A 10 39.22 -14.67 28.10
N ILE A 11 39.68 -13.43 27.92
CA ILE A 11 38.85 -12.22 27.98
C ILE A 11 38.15 -12.07 26.63
N ALA A 12 36.82 -12.17 26.63
CA ALA A 12 35.99 -11.78 25.51
C ALA A 12 36.03 -10.24 25.37
N ALA A 13 36.59 -9.75 24.26
CA ALA A 13 36.53 -8.33 23.92
C ALA A 13 35.10 -7.97 23.50
N PHE A 14 34.38 -7.26 24.37
CA PHE A 14 33.18 -6.52 23.99
C PHE A 14 33.59 -5.39 23.04
N ALA A 15 33.14 -5.44 21.78
CA ALA A 15 33.17 -4.29 20.89
C ALA A 15 32.13 -3.29 21.37
N ILE A 16 32.55 -2.29 22.13
CA ILE A 16 31.76 -1.09 22.42
C ILE A 16 31.77 -0.28 21.13
N ALA A 17 30.61 -0.10 20.51
CA ALA A 17 30.44 0.87 19.44
C ALA A 17 30.47 2.27 20.08
N ASP A 18 31.61 2.95 20.01
CA ASP A 18 31.69 4.38 20.31
C ASP A 18 30.92 5.14 19.22
N ALA A 19 29.70 5.56 19.53
CA ALA A 19 29.04 6.61 18.76
C ALA A 19 29.89 7.89 18.94
N ARG A 20 30.63 8.26 17.89
CA ARG A 20 31.39 9.52 17.89
C ARG A 20 30.40 10.67 17.99
N ASP A 21 30.53 11.44 19.06
CA ASP A 21 29.83 12.72 19.20
C ASP A 21 30.32 13.66 18.09
N ILE A 22 29.44 13.97 17.13
CA ILE A 22 29.77 14.88 16.02
C ILE A 22 29.51 16.30 16.51
N SER A 23 30.56 16.94 17.04
CA SER A 23 30.53 18.38 17.32
C SER A 23 30.83 19.15 16.04
N PHE A 24 29.83 19.88 15.53
CA PHE A 24 30.02 20.83 14.46
C PHE A 24 30.58 22.15 15.03
N PRO A 25 31.64 22.74 14.43
CA PRO A 25 32.05 24.09 14.80
C PRO A 25 30.89 25.07 14.53
N SER A 26 30.75 26.10 15.36
CA SER A 26 29.74 27.14 15.19
C SER A 26 29.97 27.87 13.86
N LEU A 27 29.26 27.46 12.81
CA LEU A 27 29.18 28.16 11.54
C LEU A 27 28.11 29.25 11.66
N SER A 28 28.46 30.37 12.29
CA SER A 28 27.63 31.57 12.21
C SER A 28 28.31 32.60 11.30
N GLY A 29 27.80 32.74 10.08
CA GLY A 29 28.01 33.91 9.23
C GLY A 29 27.22 35.14 9.69
N PHE A 30 26.81 35.20 10.96
CA PHE A 30 26.18 36.38 11.56
C PHE A 30 27.27 37.39 11.91
N THR A 31 27.32 38.49 11.17
CA THR A 31 28.05 39.68 11.62
C THR A 31 27.31 40.26 12.83
N SER A 32 28.08 40.72 13.82
CA SER A 32 27.63 41.12 15.16
C SER A 32 26.56 42.23 15.22
N ASP A 33 26.17 42.81 14.08
CA ASP A 33 25.29 43.97 13.99
C ASP A 33 23.86 43.64 13.57
N GLN A 34 23.54 42.35 13.33
CA GLN A 34 22.14 41.95 13.20
C GLN A 34 21.55 41.78 14.60
N ALA A 35 20.71 42.75 14.99
CA ALA A 35 19.93 42.67 16.22
C ALA A 35 19.09 41.39 16.20
N VAL A 36 19.57 40.38 16.93
CA VAL A 36 18.78 39.21 17.31
C VAL A 36 17.61 39.75 18.13
N MET A 37 16.41 39.74 17.56
CA MET A 37 15.17 39.83 18.34
C MET A 37 15.30 38.77 19.43
N GLY A 38 15.46 39.19 20.68
CA GLY A 38 15.96 38.40 21.82
C GLY A 38 15.07 37.26 22.28
N ILE A 39 14.69 36.38 21.35
CA ILE A 39 13.90 35.19 21.53
C ILE A 39 14.62 34.13 20.68
N ILE A 40 15.20 33.12 21.35
CA ILE A 40 15.83 31.91 20.79
C ILE A 40 17.34 32.05 20.49
N SER A 41 18.16 31.31 21.25
CA SER A 41 19.49 30.89 20.80
C SER A 41 19.32 30.17 19.46
N PRO A 42 20.04 30.53 18.37
CA PRO A 42 19.81 29.95 17.05
C PRO A 42 20.09 28.44 17.07
N ASP A 43 19.05 27.66 17.29
CA ASP A 43 19.10 26.22 17.16
C ASP A 43 18.94 25.88 15.68
N ILE A 44 20.09 25.77 15.01
CA ILE A 44 20.17 25.38 13.60
C ILE A 44 19.65 23.96 13.34
N THR A 45 19.43 23.14 14.38
CA THR A 45 18.81 21.82 14.23
C THR A 45 17.33 21.90 13.84
N GLN A 46 16.69 23.07 14.01
CA GLN A 46 15.33 23.35 13.55
C GLN A 46 15.28 24.07 12.18
N ALA A 47 16.39 24.15 11.45
CA ALA A 47 16.36 24.70 10.10
C ALA A 47 15.49 23.83 9.18
N LYS A 48 14.66 24.46 8.34
CA LYS A 48 13.78 23.79 7.33
C LYS A 48 14.51 22.84 6.36
N PHE A 49 15.84 22.90 6.35
CA PHE A 49 16.72 22.15 5.47
C PHE A 49 17.49 21.03 6.19
N GLY A 50 17.25 20.84 7.50
CA GLY A 50 17.85 19.79 8.33
C GLY A 50 16.82 18.74 8.77
N GLY A 51 17.31 17.56 9.19
CA GLY A 51 16.47 16.47 9.69
C GLY A 51 15.94 15.51 8.62
N LEU A 52 15.01 14.64 9.02
CA LEU A 52 14.33 13.71 8.10
C LEU A 52 13.45 14.50 7.13
N THR A 53 13.60 14.24 5.83
CA THR A 53 12.78 14.90 4.81
C THR A 53 11.41 14.24 4.73
N THR A 54 10.45 14.76 5.50
CA THR A 54 9.02 14.40 5.46
C THR A 54 8.21 15.47 4.72
N TYR A 55 6.98 15.15 4.33
CA TYR A 55 6.07 16.11 3.74
C TYR A 55 5.77 17.26 4.71
N ALA A 56 5.97 18.52 4.27
CA ALA A 56 5.78 19.75 5.04
C ALA A 56 6.50 19.76 6.41
N ASN A 57 7.59 19.00 6.54
CA ASN A 57 8.31 18.79 7.80
C ASN A 57 7.42 18.20 8.92
N LEU A 58 6.38 17.43 8.55
CA LEU A 58 5.49 16.76 9.50
C LEU A 58 6.22 15.65 10.26
N PRO A 59 5.72 15.28 11.46
CA PRO A 59 6.25 14.14 12.20
C PRO A 59 6.18 12.85 11.37
N TYR A 60 7.28 12.10 11.39
CA TYR A 60 7.31 10.74 10.87
C TYR A 60 6.66 9.77 11.88
N VAL A 61 5.78 8.90 11.40
CA VAL A 61 5.19 7.80 12.18
C VAL A 61 5.42 6.49 11.42
N HIS A 62 5.84 5.44 12.13
CA HIS A 62 6.03 4.12 11.54
C HIS A 62 4.69 3.41 11.34
N CYS A 63 3.89 3.90 10.39
CA CYS A 63 2.50 3.44 10.17
C CYS A 63 2.41 1.98 9.70
N LEU A 64 3.51 1.42 9.19
CA LEU A 64 3.62 0.05 8.68
C LEU A 64 4.36 -0.88 9.65
N ALA A 65 4.37 -0.52 10.94
CA ALA A 65 4.89 -1.35 12.01
C ALA A 65 4.25 -2.75 12.03
N GLN A 66 4.99 -3.72 12.58
CA GLN A 66 4.51 -5.10 12.69
C GLN A 66 3.37 -5.21 13.72
N ASP A 67 2.56 -6.26 13.57
CA ASP A 67 1.50 -6.58 14.52
C ASP A 67 2.05 -6.69 15.94
N GLY A 68 1.53 -5.86 16.86
CA GLY A 68 1.96 -5.82 18.27
C GLY A 68 2.82 -4.62 18.65
N GLU A 69 3.27 -3.81 17.69
CA GLU A 69 3.89 -2.51 17.97
C GLU A 69 2.82 -1.43 18.17
N GLU A 70 2.96 -0.62 19.22
CA GLU A 70 2.07 0.53 19.45
C GLU A 70 2.39 1.64 18.44
N VAL A 71 1.50 1.80 17.46
CA VAL A 71 1.54 2.91 16.50
C VAL A 71 0.68 4.06 17.04
N GLU A 72 1.25 5.26 17.00
CA GLU A 72 0.54 6.47 17.36
C GLU A 72 -0.68 6.67 16.45
N LYS A 73 -1.84 7.02 17.03
CA LYS A 73 -3.05 7.25 16.23
C LYS A 73 -2.93 8.56 15.42
N PHE A 74 -3.48 8.56 14.21
CA PHE A 74 -3.54 9.70 13.30
C PHE A 74 -4.83 9.64 12.46
N ASP A 75 -5.24 10.78 11.91
CA ASP A 75 -6.46 10.91 11.10
C ASP A 75 -6.19 10.84 9.59
N ILE A 76 -5.05 11.41 9.19
CA ILE A 76 -4.63 11.50 7.78
C ILE A 76 -3.16 11.12 7.66
N ALA A 77 -2.86 10.22 6.73
CA ALA A 77 -1.51 9.73 6.45
C ALA A 77 -1.02 10.22 5.08
N ILE A 78 0.21 10.73 5.04
CA ILE A 78 0.99 10.85 3.80
C ILE A 78 1.79 9.57 3.63
N LEU A 79 1.66 8.91 2.48
CA LEU A 79 2.37 7.66 2.18
C LEU A 79 2.98 7.71 0.79
N GLY A 80 4.29 7.48 0.66
CA GLY A 80 4.93 7.42 -0.65
C GLY A 80 4.77 6.05 -1.31
N ALA A 81 4.64 6.02 -2.64
CA ALA A 81 4.61 4.79 -3.44
C ALA A 81 5.68 4.84 -4.56
N PRO A 82 6.96 4.62 -4.24
CA PRO A 82 8.08 4.81 -5.17
C PRO A 82 8.18 3.72 -6.28
N PHE A 83 7.23 3.70 -7.22
CA PHE A 83 7.11 2.68 -8.26
C PHE A 83 6.98 3.29 -9.66
N ASP A 84 7.67 2.78 -10.68
CA ASP A 84 7.47 3.26 -12.07
C ASP A 84 7.70 2.17 -13.13
N THR A 85 7.48 0.89 -12.79
CA THR A 85 7.67 -0.19 -13.77
C THR A 85 6.46 -0.39 -14.67
N GLY A 86 5.36 0.34 -14.44
CA GLY A 86 4.16 0.37 -15.26
C GLY A 86 4.16 1.47 -16.33
N VAL A 87 5.21 2.31 -16.39
CA VAL A 87 5.33 3.34 -17.43
C VAL A 87 5.60 2.73 -18.81
N THR A 88 5.08 3.39 -19.85
CA THR A 88 5.32 2.99 -21.26
C THR A 88 6.31 3.90 -22.00
N ALA A 89 6.61 5.08 -21.44
CA ALA A 89 7.49 6.07 -22.04
C ALA A 89 8.72 6.36 -21.17
N ARG A 90 8.72 7.48 -20.45
CA ARG A 90 9.88 7.97 -19.68
C ARG A 90 9.76 7.54 -18.19
N PRO A 91 10.72 6.78 -17.64
CA PRO A 91 10.72 6.41 -16.21
C PRO A 91 11.25 7.55 -15.33
N GLY A 92 11.15 7.40 -14.01
CA GLY A 92 11.65 8.37 -13.04
C GLY A 92 10.66 8.68 -11.92
N ALA A 93 9.39 8.27 -12.07
CA ALA A 93 8.34 8.51 -11.09
C ALA A 93 8.56 7.76 -9.77
N ARG A 94 9.44 6.74 -9.73
CA ARG A 94 9.88 6.10 -8.47
C ARG A 94 10.55 7.08 -7.51
N PHE A 95 11.11 8.18 -8.00
CA PHE A 95 11.71 9.25 -7.18
C PHE A 95 10.73 10.36 -6.85
N GLY A 96 9.50 10.29 -7.37
CA GLY A 96 8.40 11.22 -7.11
C GLY A 96 8.13 11.48 -5.63
N PRO A 97 7.97 10.45 -4.77
CA PRO A 97 7.69 10.68 -3.34
C PRO A 97 8.75 11.56 -2.67
N SER A 98 10.02 11.24 -2.84
CA SER A 98 11.14 12.03 -2.31
C SER A 98 11.18 13.45 -2.91
N GLY A 99 10.89 13.58 -4.20
CA GLY A 99 10.78 14.87 -4.88
C GLY A 99 9.69 15.76 -4.27
N ILE A 100 8.49 15.22 -4.09
CA ILE A 100 7.34 15.94 -3.52
C ILE A 100 7.62 16.35 -2.07
N ARG A 101 8.19 15.46 -1.25
CA ARG A 101 8.61 15.82 0.12
C ARG A 101 9.62 16.96 0.12
N ARG A 102 10.59 16.92 -0.78
CA ARG A 102 11.58 18.00 -0.93
C ARG A 102 10.95 19.32 -1.35
N GLY A 103 10.05 19.31 -2.35
CA GLY A 103 9.29 20.49 -2.75
C GLY A 103 8.45 21.07 -1.61
N SER A 104 7.96 20.21 -0.71
CA SER A 104 7.16 20.61 0.45
C SER A 104 7.95 21.23 1.60
N GLN A 105 9.30 21.18 1.63
CA GLN A 105 10.11 21.71 2.74
C GLN A 105 9.90 23.21 3.00
N ARG A 106 9.47 23.97 2.00
CA ARG A 106 9.11 25.39 2.15
C ARG A 106 7.88 25.60 3.06
N ILE A 107 7.02 24.58 3.16
CA ILE A 107 5.80 24.59 3.96
C ILE A 107 6.20 24.31 5.41
N GLU A 108 5.88 25.26 6.28
CA GLU A 108 6.10 25.15 7.71
C GLU A 108 4.76 24.90 8.38
N ALA A 109 4.54 23.71 8.91
CA ALA A 109 3.26 23.30 9.50
C ALA A 109 2.72 24.32 10.54
N GLY A 110 3.58 24.88 11.39
CA GLY A 110 3.19 25.89 12.40
C GLY A 110 2.83 27.27 11.83
N ALA A 111 3.30 27.60 10.62
CA ALA A 111 3.11 28.91 9.98
C ALA A 111 2.39 28.84 8.62
N GLY A 112 1.81 27.68 8.28
CA GLY A 112 1.18 27.37 6.99
C GLY A 112 -0.23 27.95 6.80
N TRP A 113 -0.48 29.17 7.26
CA TRP A 113 -1.78 29.83 7.16
C TRP A 113 -2.13 30.18 5.71
N SER A 114 -3.30 29.74 5.25
CA SER A 114 -3.83 30.09 3.94
C SER A 114 -4.25 31.56 3.89
N ILE A 115 -3.75 32.30 2.91
CA ILE A 115 -4.19 33.69 2.66
C ILE A 115 -5.65 33.76 2.15
N TYR A 116 -6.16 32.67 1.58
CA TYR A 116 -7.50 32.62 1.00
C TYR A 116 -8.57 32.29 2.04
N THR A 117 -8.27 31.37 2.97
CA THR A 117 -9.24 30.89 3.97
C THR A 117 -8.95 31.38 5.38
N GLY A 118 -7.74 31.88 5.66
CA GLY A 118 -7.30 32.24 7.00
C GLY A 118 -7.12 31.03 7.94
N GLN A 119 -7.09 29.81 7.39
CA GLN A 119 -6.96 28.57 8.16
C GLN A 119 -5.57 27.95 7.99
N ASN A 120 -5.13 27.20 9.00
CA ASN A 120 -3.95 26.35 8.94
C ASN A 120 -4.35 24.90 9.27
N ILE A 121 -4.42 24.08 8.22
CA ILE A 121 -4.88 22.68 8.30
C ILE A 121 -3.95 21.77 9.10
N PHE A 122 -2.68 22.16 9.31
CA PHE A 122 -1.71 21.33 10.02
C PHE A 122 -1.81 21.46 11.54
N VAL A 123 -2.52 22.49 12.04
CA VAL A 123 -2.72 22.76 13.47
C VAL A 123 -4.20 22.84 13.84
N ASP A 124 -5.07 22.36 12.96
CA ASP A 124 -6.51 22.25 13.18
C ASP A 124 -6.83 20.94 13.95
N TRP A 125 -8.03 20.39 13.79
CA TRP A 125 -8.49 19.19 14.49
C TRP A 125 -7.79 17.89 14.07
N ALA A 126 -7.36 17.80 12.80
CA ALA A 126 -6.89 16.56 12.21
C ALA A 126 -5.39 16.36 12.46
N LYS A 127 -5.03 15.18 12.95
CA LYS A 127 -3.64 14.78 13.07
C LYS A 127 -3.12 14.19 11.77
N ILE A 128 -2.23 14.95 11.12
CA ILE A 128 -1.60 14.60 9.84
C ILE A 128 -0.16 14.16 10.08
N VAL A 129 0.23 13.00 9.56
CA VAL A 129 1.57 12.43 9.73
C VAL A 129 2.15 11.96 8.41
N ASP A 130 3.48 11.85 8.33
CA ASP A 130 4.17 11.19 7.22
C ASP A 130 4.53 9.75 7.61
N CYS A 131 4.05 8.79 6.84
CA CYS A 131 4.23 7.36 7.09
C CYS A 131 5.45 6.77 6.37
N GLY A 132 6.27 7.60 5.73
CA GLY A 132 7.35 7.12 4.87
C GLY A 132 6.80 6.49 3.59
N ASP A 133 7.46 5.46 3.10
CA ASP A 133 7.15 4.84 1.82
C ASP A 133 6.61 3.42 2.00
N ALA A 134 5.61 3.06 1.20
CA ALA A 134 5.08 1.71 1.15
C ALA A 134 6.15 0.75 0.61
N PRO A 135 6.39 -0.40 1.28
CA PRO A 135 7.15 -1.47 0.68
C PRO A 135 6.34 -1.95 -0.53
N LEU A 136 6.93 -1.94 -1.72
CA LEU A 136 6.24 -2.19 -3.01
C LEU A 136 5.71 -3.64 -3.19
N THR A 137 5.53 -4.37 -2.09
CA THR A 137 4.78 -5.61 -2.01
C THR A 137 3.38 -5.32 -1.45
N PHE A 138 2.37 -5.47 -2.31
CA PHE A 138 0.94 -5.33 -2.04
C PHE A 138 0.54 -5.78 -0.64
N LEU A 139 0.35 -4.85 0.31
CA LEU A 139 -0.21 -5.20 1.60
C LEU A 139 -1.20 -4.15 2.09
N THR A 140 -2.43 -4.64 2.19
CA THR A 140 -3.52 -4.17 3.04
C THR A 140 -3.17 -4.54 4.48
N ASN A 141 -2.93 -3.56 5.37
CA ASN A 141 -2.87 -3.83 6.80
C ASN A 141 -4.28 -3.73 7.39
N SER A 142 -4.89 -4.88 7.69
CA SER A 142 -6.19 -4.98 8.36
C SER A 142 -6.02 -4.83 9.88
N GLY A 143 -5.71 -3.61 10.35
CA GLY A 143 -5.69 -3.27 11.77
C GLY A 143 -7.03 -2.69 12.26
N ASP A 144 -7.39 -2.93 13.52
CA ASP A 144 -8.63 -2.45 14.19
C ASP A 144 -8.59 -0.93 14.54
N PHE A 145 -8.01 -0.11 13.67
CA PHE A 145 -7.92 1.33 13.85
C PHE A 145 -9.05 2.06 13.14
N THR A 146 -9.36 3.27 13.58
CA THR A 146 -10.09 4.26 12.77
C THR A 146 -9.40 4.34 11.41
N VAL A 147 -10.08 3.92 10.34
CA VAL A 147 -9.49 3.84 9.00
C VAL A 147 -8.95 5.22 8.63
N PRO A 148 -7.61 5.42 8.58
CA PRO A 148 -7.06 6.71 8.26
C PRO A 148 -7.33 7.02 6.80
N ARG A 149 -7.53 8.31 6.48
CA ARG A 149 -7.55 8.75 5.08
C ARG A 149 -6.12 8.91 4.60
N ILE A 150 -5.84 8.51 3.37
CA ILE A 150 -4.47 8.46 2.84
C ILE A 150 -4.36 9.43 1.67
N VAL A 151 -3.29 10.22 1.67
CA VAL A 151 -2.79 10.91 0.47
C VAL A 151 -1.51 10.22 0.03
N THR A 152 -1.56 9.55 -1.12
CA THR A 152 -0.41 8.85 -1.67
C THR A 152 0.46 9.78 -2.50
N LEU A 153 1.78 9.74 -2.27
CA LEU A 153 2.75 10.46 -3.08
C LEU A 153 3.34 9.50 -4.10
N GLY A 154 3.12 9.78 -5.37
CA GLY A 154 3.95 9.36 -6.47
C GLY A 154 3.92 7.87 -6.81
N GLY A 155 4.97 7.53 -7.56
CA GLY A 155 4.97 6.44 -8.51
C GLY A 155 4.29 6.83 -9.82
N ASP A 156 4.32 5.91 -10.77
CA ASP A 156 3.45 5.98 -11.95
C ASP A 156 1.98 5.79 -11.53
N HIS A 157 1.06 6.06 -12.46
CA HIS A 157 -0.38 6.05 -12.17
C HIS A 157 -0.93 4.66 -11.81
N THR A 158 -0.16 3.58 -11.98
CA THR A 158 -0.63 2.24 -11.55
C THR A 158 -0.76 2.11 -10.03
N THR A 159 -0.04 2.93 -9.28
CA THR A 159 -0.07 2.91 -7.80
C THR A 159 -1.48 3.17 -7.27
N THR A 160 -2.27 3.99 -7.96
CA THR A 160 -3.67 4.29 -7.65
C THR A 160 -4.56 3.04 -7.63
N LEU A 161 -4.28 2.01 -8.44
CA LEU A 161 -5.06 0.76 -8.40
C LEU A 161 -4.95 0.08 -7.03
N SER A 162 -3.76 0.06 -6.44
CA SER A 162 -3.55 -0.49 -5.10
C SER A 162 -4.25 0.36 -4.03
N ALA A 163 -4.19 1.69 -4.17
CA ALA A 163 -4.88 2.61 -3.28
C ALA A 163 -6.42 2.46 -3.35
N LEU A 164 -6.98 2.24 -4.55
CA LEU A 164 -8.41 2.01 -4.75
C LEU A 164 -8.86 0.67 -4.18
N ARG A 165 -8.04 -0.39 -4.29
CA ARG A 165 -8.34 -1.69 -3.65
C ARG A 165 -8.43 -1.55 -2.13
N SER A 166 -7.44 -0.89 -1.52
CA SER A 166 -7.45 -0.59 -0.08
C SER A 166 -8.64 0.31 0.29
N THR A 167 -8.93 1.34 -0.51
CA THR A 167 -10.09 2.22 -0.29
C THR A 167 -11.39 1.43 -0.30
N ASN A 168 -11.57 0.52 -1.25
CA ASN A 168 -12.79 -0.26 -1.39
C ASN A 168 -13.03 -1.21 -0.20
N GLU A 169 -11.98 -1.78 0.39
CA GLU A 169 -12.09 -2.63 1.59
C GLU A 169 -12.68 -1.89 2.80
N HIS A 170 -12.44 -0.59 2.90
CA HIS A 170 -12.84 0.20 4.06
C HIS A 170 -14.02 1.16 3.81
N TRP A 171 -14.17 1.64 2.58
CA TRP A 171 -15.11 2.69 2.22
C TRP A 171 -16.17 2.23 1.20
N GLY A 172 -15.99 1.05 0.62
CA GLY A 172 -16.74 0.57 -0.53
C GLY A 172 -16.38 1.31 -1.83
N PRO A 173 -17.12 1.08 -2.93
CA PRO A 173 -16.81 1.70 -4.20
C PRO A 173 -17.04 3.20 -4.17
N VAL A 174 -16.11 3.94 -4.77
CA VAL A 174 -16.02 5.41 -4.74
C VAL A 174 -16.23 6.02 -6.13
N SER A 175 -16.61 7.30 -6.19
CA SER A 175 -16.45 8.07 -7.43
C SER A 175 -15.02 8.59 -7.52
N VAL A 176 -14.40 8.47 -8.69
CA VAL A 176 -13.06 9.02 -8.93
C VAL A 176 -13.20 10.36 -9.64
N ILE A 177 -12.60 11.41 -9.07
CA ILE A 177 -12.25 12.61 -9.82
C ILE A 177 -10.80 12.44 -10.27
N HIS A 178 -10.61 12.32 -11.57
CA HIS A 178 -9.33 12.02 -12.18
C HIS A 178 -8.82 13.26 -12.93
N PHE A 179 -7.81 13.92 -12.37
CA PHE A 179 -7.15 15.05 -13.01
C PHE A 179 -5.95 14.53 -13.80
N ASP A 180 -6.04 14.57 -15.12
CA ASP A 180 -5.06 13.94 -16.02
C ASP A 180 -5.20 14.53 -17.43
N SER A 181 -4.12 14.49 -18.21
CA SER A 181 -4.16 14.69 -19.65
C SER A 181 -4.67 13.47 -20.43
N HIS A 182 -4.57 12.27 -19.86
CA HIS A 182 -4.96 10.96 -20.38
C HIS A 182 -6.22 10.39 -19.72
N ILE A 183 -6.85 9.40 -20.37
CA ILE A 183 -8.10 8.79 -19.87
C ILE A 183 -7.85 7.61 -18.93
N ASP A 184 -6.69 6.97 -19.01
CA ASP A 184 -6.21 5.81 -18.24
C ASP A 184 -7.18 4.64 -18.05
N THR A 185 -8.20 4.61 -18.90
CA THR A 185 -9.18 3.53 -19.00
C THR A 185 -8.91 2.63 -20.19
N TRP A 186 -7.76 2.71 -20.87
CA TRP A 186 -7.52 1.89 -22.06
C TRP A 186 -7.76 0.41 -21.77
N ASP A 187 -8.36 -0.28 -22.75
CA ASP A 187 -8.52 -1.73 -22.70
C ASP A 187 -7.12 -2.38 -22.67
N PRO A 188 -6.78 -3.20 -21.67
CA PRO A 188 -5.51 -3.91 -21.62
C PRO A 188 -5.19 -4.69 -22.90
N LYS A 189 -6.20 -5.19 -23.63
CA LYS A 189 -5.98 -5.89 -24.91
C LYS A 189 -5.41 -4.97 -25.99
N VAL A 190 -5.56 -3.66 -25.83
CA VAL A 190 -5.14 -2.63 -26.79
C VAL A 190 -3.86 -1.96 -26.33
N LEU A 191 -3.69 -1.75 -25.03
CA LEU A 191 -2.50 -1.15 -24.43
C LEU A 191 -1.76 -2.16 -23.54
N GLY A 192 -0.64 -2.69 -24.04
CA GLY A 192 0.29 -3.54 -23.28
C GLY A 192 -0.13 -5.02 -23.12
N GLY A 193 -1.39 -5.32 -22.82
CA GLY A 193 -1.87 -6.69 -22.54
C GLY A 193 -1.87 -7.64 -23.73
N GLY A 194 -1.73 -7.14 -24.97
CA GLY A 194 -1.43 -7.95 -26.15
C GLY A 194 0.00 -8.52 -26.17
N ILE A 195 0.90 -7.99 -25.34
CA ILE A 195 2.30 -8.43 -25.21
C ILE A 195 2.41 -9.51 -24.13
N SER A 196 1.84 -9.27 -22.95
CA SER A 196 1.78 -10.24 -21.84
C SER A 196 0.70 -9.86 -20.84
N HIS A 197 0.25 -10.81 -20.01
CA HIS A 197 -0.67 -10.52 -18.90
C HIS A 197 -0.09 -9.46 -17.94
N TYR A 198 1.22 -9.52 -17.67
CA TYR A 198 1.90 -8.54 -16.81
C TYR A 198 1.84 -7.12 -17.40
N ALA A 199 2.14 -6.97 -18.69
CA ALA A 199 2.08 -5.68 -19.38
C ALA A 199 0.65 -5.12 -19.55
N GLY A 200 -0.38 -5.93 -19.29
CA GLY A 200 -1.78 -5.50 -19.27
C GLY A 200 -2.14 -4.66 -18.05
N VAL A 201 -1.30 -4.63 -17.01
CA VAL A 201 -1.42 -3.71 -15.88
C VAL A 201 -0.31 -2.67 -16.03
N ASN A 202 -0.69 -1.48 -16.48
CA ASN A 202 0.21 -0.36 -16.73
C ASN A 202 -0.51 0.97 -16.46
N HIS A 203 0.24 2.07 -16.47
CA HIS A 203 -0.29 3.37 -16.04
C HIS A 203 -1.46 3.87 -16.90
N GLY A 204 -1.62 3.42 -18.15
CA GLY A 204 -2.78 3.77 -18.98
C GLY A 204 -3.98 2.82 -18.88
N THR A 205 -3.94 1.77 -18.05
CA THR A 205 -4.99 0.73 -18.01
C THR A 205 -5.61 0.53 -16.63
N PHE A 206 -5.08 1.20 -15.60
CA PHE A 206 -5.44 0.90 -14.22
C PHE A 206 -6.91 1.22 -13.90
N LEU A 207 -7.50 2.27 -14.48
CA LEU A 207 -8.92 2.59 -14.28
C LEU A 207 -9.85 1.63 -14.99
N HIS A 208 -9.41 1.03 -16.11
CA HIS A 208 -10.13 -0.08 -16.71
C HIS A 208 -10.20 -1.24 -15.73
N ILE A 209 -9.07 -1.62 -15.14
CA ILE A 209 -8.99 -2.72 -14.18
C ILE A 209 -9.81 -2.40 -12.93
N ALA A 210 -9.71 -1.16 -12.42
CA ALA A 210 -10.50 -0.72 -11.27
C ALA A 210 -12.02 -0.80 -11.51
N HIS A 211 -12.47 -0.53 -12.75
CA HIS A 211 -13.86 -0.74 -13.15
C HIS A 211 -14.23 -2.23 -13.15
N GLU A 212 -13.43 -3.08 -13.79
CA GLU A 212 -13.70 -4.52 -13.87
C GLU A 212 -13.67 -5.19 -12.48
N GLU A 213 -12.89 -4.66 -11.54
CA GLU A 213 -12.84 -5.08 -10.14
C GLU A 213 -13.97 -4.48 -9.27
N GLY A 214 -14.79 -3.58 -9.82
CA GLY A 214 -15.90 -2.94 -9.10
C GLY A 214 -15.46 -1.96 -8.01
N LEU A 215 -14.26 -1.39 -8.11
CA LEU A 215 -13.70 -0.45 -7.13
C LEU A 215 -14.26 0.97 -7.29
N ILE A 216 -14.71 1.31 -8.50
CA ILE A 216 -15.14 2.66 -8.87
C ILE A 216 -16.59 2.69 -9.35
N ARG A 217 -17.24 3.84 -9.19
CA ARG A 217 -18.64 4.06 -9.58
C ARG A 217 -18.75 4.66 -10.98
N ASN A 218 -19.94 4.47 -11.58
CA ASN A 218 -20.35 5.11 -12.84
C ASN A 218 -20.65 6.61 -12.73
N THR A 219 -20.25 7.23 -11.62
CA THR A 219 -20.32 8.67 -11.32
C THR A 219 -18.92 9.30 -11.34
N SER A 220 -17.92 8.60 -11.88
CA SER A 220 -16.55 9.10 -12.01
C SER A 220 -16.41 10.09 -13.16
N ILE A 221 -15.37 10.92 -13.13
CA ILE A 221 -15.13 12.01 -14.08
C ILE A 221 -13.66 12.34 -14.23
N HIS A 222 -13.27 12.56 -15.48
CA HIS A 222 -11.97 13.07 -15.89
C HIS A 222 -11.98 14.59 -16.04
N ALA A 223 -10.86 15.23 -15.73
CA ALA A 223 -10.66 16.66 -15.84
C ALA A 223 -9.27 17.00 -16.37
N GLY A 224 -9.22 17.69 -17.51
CA GLY A 224 -7.95 18.10 -18.15
C GLY A 224 -7.55 17.27 -19.37
N ILE A 225 -8.42 16.36 -19.82
CA ILE A 225 -8.16 15.45 -20.94
C ILE A 225 -7.80 16.21 -22.22
N ARG A 226 -6.68 15.83 -22.83
CA ARG A 226 -6.21 16.37 -24.12
C ARG A 226 -5.37 15.40 -24.94
N ALA A 227 -4.83 14.36 -24.32
CA ALA A 227 -3.99 13.38 -25.00
C ALA A 227 -4.73 12.70 -26.15
N PRO A 228 -4.02 12.33 -27.23
CA PRO A 228 -4.62 11.60 -28.34
C PRO A 228 -5.04 10.19 -27.90
N VAL A 229 -6.23 9.77 -28.33
CA VAL A 229 -6.69 8.39 -28.19
C VAL A 229 -6.34 7.57 -29.43
N THR A 230 -5.99 6.30 -29.24
CA THR A 230 -5.56 5.39 -30.33
C THR A 230 -6.72 4.95 -31.22
N ARG A 231 -7.89 4.68 -30.63
CA ARG A 231 -9.11 4.26 -31.33
C ARG A 231 -10.23 5.26 -30.99
N PRO A 232 -10.44 6.32 -31.78
CA PRO A 232 -11.32 7.44 -31.42
C PRO A 232 -12.71 7.04 -30.93
N LYS A 233 -13.34 6.07 -31.58
CA LYS A 233 -14.66 5.56 -31.15
C LYS A 233 -14.56 4.41 -30.14
N GLY A 234 -13.48 3.64 -30.17
CA GLY A 234 -13.31 2.46 -29.31
C GLY A 234 -12.97 2.86 -27.88
N ASP A 235 -11.98 3.73 -27.73
CA ASP A 235 -11.44 4.13 -26.44
C ASP A 235 -12.43 5.02 -25.69
N VAL A 236 -13.08 5.98 -26.38
CA VAL A 236 -14.14 6.81 -25.78
C VAL A 236 -15.35 5.99 -25.34
N ARG A 237 -15.78 4.98 -26.13
CA ARG A 237 -16.89 4.10 -25.69
C ARG A 237 -16.51 3.27 -24.48
N ASN A 238 -15.27 2.79 -24.45
CA ASN A 238 -14.76 2.02 -23.34
C ASN A 238 -14.63 2.89 -22.07
N ASP A 239 -14.18 4.13 -22.19
CA ASP A 239 -14.11 5.11 -21.09
C ASP A 239 -15.49 5.38 -20.48
N VAL A 240 -16.50 5.62 -21.33
CA VAL A 240 -17.90 5.77 -20.89
C VAL A 240 -18.42 4.49 -20.22
N ARG A 241 -18.07 3.32 -20.75
CA ARG A 241 -18.41 2.02 -20.13
C ARG A 241 -17.77 1.88 -18.74
N CYS A 242 -16.52 2.31 -18.59
CA CYS A 242 -15.82 2.32 -17.31
C CYS A 242 -16.44 3.29 -16.29
N GLY A 243 -17.39 4.13 -16.71
CA GLY A 243 -18.17 4.97 -15.81
C GLY A 243 -17.74 6.43 -15.77
N PHE A 244 -16.90 6.87 -16.71
CA PHE A 244 -16.35 8.22 -16.74
C PHE A 244 -17.13 9.18 -17.65
N GLU A 245 -17.24 10.41 -17.16
CA GLU A 245 -17.51 11.60 -17.97
C GLU A 245 -16.18 12.34 -18.19
N MET A 246 -16.07 13.20 -19.21
CA MET A 246 -14.83 13.92 -19.50
C MET A 246 -15.04 15.43 -19.61
N ILE A 247 -14.23 16.18 -18.87
CA ILE A 247 -13.96 17.61 -19.09
C ILE A 247 -12.60 17.70 -19.79
N ARG A 248 -12.58 18.21 -21.02
CA ARG A 248 -11.33 18.36 -21.78
C ARG A 248 -10.58 19.60 -21.29
N ALA A 249 -9.26 19.66 -21.49
CA ALA A 249 -8.46 20.81 -21.10
C ALA A 249 -9.05 22.15 -21.59
N ARG A 250 -9.44 22.20 -22.88
CA ARG A 250 -10.03 23.41 -23.52
C ARG A 250 -11.48 23.69 -23.15
N ASP A 251 -12.19 22.78 -22.47
CA ASP A 251 -13.51 23.12 -21.94
C ASP A 251 -13.41 24.21 -20.86
N LEU A 252 -12.23 24.36 -20.22
CA LEU A 252 -11.95 25.43 -19.27
C LEU A 252 -12.12 26.83 -19.87
N ASP A 253 -11.77 27.05 -21.14
CA ASP A 253 -11.91 28.34 -21.82
C ASP A 253 -13.36 28.83 -21.88
N ARG A 254 -14.30 27.88 -21.92
CA ARG A 254 -15.74 28.14 -22.03
C ARG A 254 -16.45 28.09 -20.68
N LEU A 255 -16.09 27.13 -19.84
CA LEU A 255 -16.73 26.91 -18.54
C LEU A 255 -16.17 27.83 -17.45
N GLY A 256 -14.91 28.24 -17.59
CA GLY A 256 -14.12 28.81 -16.51
C GLY A 256 -13.91 27.82 -15.34
N VAL A 257 -13.11 28.23 -14.37
CA VAL A 257 -12.85 27.44 -13.15
C VAL A 257 -14.16 27.07 -12.42
N ALA A 258 -15.07 28.03 -12.26
CA ALA A 258 -16.34 27.81 -11.58
C ALA A 258 -17.21 26.76 -12.27
N GLY A 259 -17.32 26.80 -13.60
CA GLY A 259 -18.10 25.81 -14.35
C GLY A 259 -17.50 24.41 -14.31
N VAL A 260 -16.17 24.29 -14.28
CA VAL A 260 -15.49 23.00 -14.06
C VAL A 260 -15.81 22.45 -12.67
N VAL A 261 -15.68 23.28 -11.62
CA VAL A 261 -16.02 22.90 -10.24
C VAL A 261 -17.47 22.43 -10.10
N GLU A 262 -18.43 23.15 -10.70
CA GLU A 262 -19.83 22.76 -10.69
C GLU A 262 -20.06 21.41 -11.39
N ALA A 263 -19.44 21.20 -12.56
CA ALA A 263 -19.55 19.94 -13.30
C ALA A 263 -18.99 18.75 -12.49
N LEU A 264 -17.81 18.92 -11.89
CA LEU A 264 -17.18 17.93 -11.02
C LEU A 264 -18.08 17.57 -9.83
N LYS A 265 -18.52 18.58 -9.06
CA LYS A 265 -19.39 18.39 -7.88
C LYS A 265 -20.72 17.74 -8.25
N LYS A 266 -21.34 18.16 -9.34
CA LYS A 266 -22.60 17.59 -9.82
C LYS A 266 -22.45 16.11 -10.17
N ARG A 267 -21.35 15.74 -10.82
CA ARG A 267 -21.12 14.38 -11.30
C ARG A 267 -20.90 13.38 -10.17
N VAL A 268 -20.17 13.77 -9.12
CA VAL A 268 -19.87 12.90 -7.97
C VAL A 268 -20.85 13.06 -6.79
N ALA A 269 -21.93 13.83 -6.96
CA ALA A 269 -22.85 14.17 -5.88
C ALA A 269 -23.41 12.93 -5.16
N GLY A 270 -23.41 12.98 -3.82
CA GLY A 270 -23.95 11.90 -2.98
C GLY A 270 -23.06 10.66 -2.87
N THR A 271 -21.78 10.75 -3.25
CA THR A 271 -20.83 9.64 -3.17
C THR A 271 -19.59 10.02 -2.35
N LYS A 272 -18.92 9.00 -1.79
CA LYS A 272 -17.53 9.12 -1.32
C LYS A 272 -16.62 9.28 -2.53
N VAL A 273 -15.66 10.18 -2.43
CA VAL A 273 -14.81 10.60 -3.55
C VAL A 273 -13.36 10.22 -3.28
N TYR A 274 -12.72 9.63 -4.28
CA TYR A 274 -11.28 9.52 -4.37
C TYR A 274 -10.78 10.51 -5.42
N ILE A 275 -9.80 11.35 -5.08
CA ILE A 275 -9.25 12.34 -6.01
C ILE A 275 -7.85 11.89 -6.42
N SER A 276 -7.67 11.55 -7.70
CA SER A 276 -6.37 11.20 -8.24
C SER A 276 -5.88 12.31 -9.15
N VAL A 277 -4.65 12.79 -8.91
CA VAL A 277 -4.05 13.88 -9.67
C VAL A 277 -2.76 13.40 -10.34
N ASP A 278 -2.83 13.16 -11.64
CA ASP A 278 -1.65 13.13 -12.49
C ASP A 278 -1.12 14.56 -12.61
N ILE A 279 0.18 14.77 -12.31
CA ILE A 279 0.80 16.08 -12.44
C ILE A 279 0.83 16.57 -13.89
N ASP A 280 0.75 15.66 -14.87
CA ASP A 280 0.70 15.94 -16.28
C ASP A 280 -0.63 16.57 -16.75
N VAL A 281 -1.64 16.67 -15.87
CA VAL A 281 -2.81 17.53 -16.11
C VAL A 281 -2.37 18.98 -16.37
N LEU A 282 -1.26 19.40 -15.75
CA LEU A 282 -0.65 20.70 -15.93
C LEU A 282 0.11 20.78 -17.26
N ASP A 283 0.14 21.97 -17.85
CA ASP A 283 0.99 22.20 -19.01
C ASP A 283 2.47 21.95 -18.67
N PRO A 284 3.30 21.44 -19.59
CA PRO A 284 4.73 21.23 -19.34
C PRO A 284 5.51 22.51 -18.99
N ALA A 285 4.95 23.69 -19.22
CA ALA A 285 5.48 24.95 -18.69
C ALA A 285 5.46 25.02 -17.15
N PHE A 286 4.54 24.29 -16.50
CA PHE A 286 4.36 24.23 -15.06
C PHE A 286 4.76 22.88 -14.45
N ALA A 287 4.62 21.79 -15.21
CA ALA A 287 5.02 20.45 -14.79
C ALA A 287 5.87 19.75 -15.88
N PRO A 288 7.08 20.24 -16.18
CA PRO A 288 7.94 19.58 -17.17
C PRO A 288 8.38 18.17 -16.75
N ALA A 289 8.34 17.87 -15.44
CA ALA A 289 8.91 16.66 -14.85
C ALA A 289 7.90 15.51 -14.72
N THR A 290 7.41 15.01 -15.84
CA THR A 290 6.48 13.87 -15.92
C THR A 290 6.85 12.92 -17.06
N GLY A 291 6.34 11.68 -17.03
CA GLY A 291 6.56 10.64 -18.02
C GLY A 291 6.01 10.99 -19.41
N THR A 292 4.75 11.39 -19.48
CA THR A 292 3.93 11.54 -20.70
C THR A 292 3.41 12.97 -20.88
N ALA A 293 4.33 13.93 -21.00
CA ALA A 293 3.97 15.35 -21.06
C ALA A 293 3.17 15.72 -22.34
N GLU A 294 1.95 16.23 -22.15
CA GLU A 294 1.08 16.73 -23.23
C GLU A 294 0.96 18.25 -23.18
N VAL A 295 1.13 18.97 -24.30
CA VAL A 295 1.06 20.44 -24.32
C VAL A 295 -0.38 20.98 -24.37
N GLY A 296 -0.59 22.22 -23.93
CA GLY A 296 -1.90 22.86 -23.85
C GLY A 296 -2.71 22.43 -22.63
N GLY A 297 -2.02 22.17 -21.52
CA GLY A 297 -2.60 21.80 -20.22
C GLY A 297 -3.03 23.00 -19.39
N TRP A 298 -3.45 22.74 -18.16
CA TRP A 298 -3.84 23.80 -17.23
C TRP A 298 -2.62 24.44 -16.56
N THR A 299 -2.80 25.66 -16.07
CA THR A 299 -1.83 26.30 -15.19
C THR A 299 -1.96 25.74 -13.77
N THR A 300 -0.87 25.79 -12.99
CA THR A 300 -0.92 25.40 -11.56
C THR A 300 -2.00 26.18 -10.81
N ARG A 301 -2.16 27.48 -11.11
CA ARG A 301 -3.16 28.33 -10.46
C ARG A 301 -4.59 27.86 -10.73
N GLU A 302 -4.90 27.43 -11.96
CA GLU A 302 -6.22 26.93 -12.32
C GLU A 302 -6.53 25.62 -11.59
N LEU A 303 -5.59 24.66 -11.59
CA LEU A 303 -5.76 23.40 -10.86
C LEU A 303 -6.02 23.64 -9.37
N LEU A 304 -5.20 24.47 -8.71
CA LEU A 304 -5.38 24.79 -7.29
C LEU A 304 -6.74 25.47 -7.02
N SER A 305 -7.15 26.40 -7.88
CA SER A 305 -8.47 27.05 -7.75
C SER A 305 -9.63 26.08 -7.93
N ILE A 306 -9.48 25.09 -8.82
CA ILE A 306 -10.46 24.02 -9.01
C ILE A 306 -10.52 23.13 -7.77
N LEU A 307 -9.36 22.69 -7.26
CA LEU A 307 -9.27 21.86 -6.04
C LEU A 307 -9.89 22.58 -4.84
N ASP A 308 -9.58 23.85 -4.59
CA ASP A 308 -10.21 24.64 -3.53
C ASP A 308 -11.74 24.70 -3.70
N GLY A 309 -12.22 24.84 -4.94
CA GLY A 309 -13.65 24.84 -5.27
C GLY A 309 -14.36 23.52 -4.99
N LEU A 310 -13.64 22.41 -4.81
CA LEU A 310 -14.21 21.10 -4.47
C LEU A 310 -14.58 20.95 -2.98
N GLU A 311 -14.42 22.00 -2.17
CA GLU A 311 -14.80 21.99 -0.75
C GLU A 311 -16.21 21.43 -0.50
N GLY A 312 -16.35 20.62 0.54
CA GLY A 312 -17.61 19.98 0.95
C GLY A 312 -17.83 18.57 0.40
N LEU A 313 -17.02 18.11 -0.57
CA LEU A 313 -17.01 16.71 -1.01
C LEU A 313 -16.48 15.77 0.09
N GLN A 314 -17.01 14.55 0.15
CA GLN A 314 -16.55 13.52 1.07
C GLN A 314 -15.30 12.82 0.50
N VAL A 315 -14.16 13.50 0.56
CA VAL A 315 -12.88 12.96 0.09
C VAL A 315 -12.35 11.94 1.11
N VAL A 316 -12.25 10.68 0.70
CA VAL A 316 -11.82 9.54 1.54
C VAL A 316 -10.38 9.09 1.29
N GLY A 317 -9.82 9.48 0.15
CA GLY A 317 -8.45 9.20 -0.24
C GLY A 317 -8.05 10.07 -1.44
N ALA A 318 -6.76 10.27 -1.63
CA ALA A 318 -6.25 10.97 -2.79
C ALA A 318 -4.83 10.53 -3.14
N ASP A 319 -4.36 10.88 -4.34
CA ASP A 319 -2.96 10.73 -4.73
C ASP A 319 -2.48 11.87 -5.63
N VAL A 320 -1.15 12.03 -5.68
CA VAL A 320 -0.46 12.87 -6.67
C VAL A 320 0.62 12.02 -7.32
N VAL A 321 0.47 11.69 -8.60
CA VAL A 321 1.28 10.69 -9.32
C VAL A 321 2.07 11.29 -10.48
N GLU A 322 2.91 10.46 -11.11
CA GLU A 322 3.67 10.76 -12.34
C GLU A 322 4.69 11.91 -12.21
N VAL A 323 4.98 12.34 -10.98
CA VAL A 323 6.09 13.26 -10.69
C VAL A 323 7.41 12.52 -10.87
N ALA A 324 8.19 12.92 -11.89
CA ALA A 324 9.47 12.35 -12.24
C ALA A 324 10.59 13.40 -12.11
N PRO A 325 11.16 13.63 -10.90
CA PRO A 325 12.05 14.77 -10.62
C PRO A 325 13.28 14.88 -11.51
N ILE A 326 13.72 13.77 -12.13
CA ILE A 326 14.86 13.74 -13.07
C ILE A 326 14.65 14.63 -14.30
N TYR A 327 13.40 14.92 -14.66
CA TYR A 327 13.04 15.79 -15.77
C TYR A 327 12.69 17.21 -15.33
N ASP A 328 12.85 17.53 -14.04
CA ASP A 328 12.56 18.87 -13.54
C ASP A 328 13.69 19.84 -13.86
N ASN A 329 13.34 21.12 -13.88
CA ASN A 329 14.32 22.17 -14.08
C ASN A 329 15.04 22.53 -12.76
N PRO A 330 16.14 23.31 -12.78
CA PRO A 330 16.84 23.71 -11.55
C PRO A 330 16.00 24.46 -10.52
N GLY A 331 14.86 25.02 -10.94
CA GLY A 331 13.87 25.68 -10.08
C GLY A 331 12.78 24.76 -9.55
N GLU A 332 12.81 23.45 -9.86
CA GLU A 332 11.99 22.43 -9.21
C GLU A 332 10.48 22.67 -9.32
N THR A 333 10.08 23.23 -10.46
CA THR A 333 8.72 23.72 -10.68
C THR A 333 7.68 22.62 -10.50
N THR A 334 7.98 21.40 -10.95
CA THR A 334 7.03 20.28 -10.90
C THR A 334 6.83 19.80 -9.47
N VAL A 335 7.92 19.58 -8.72
CA VAL A 335 7.81 19.09 -7.34
C VAL A 335 7.21 20.13 -6.40
N LEU A 336 7.44 21.42 -6.66
CA LEU A 336 6.79 22.52 -5.93
C LEU A 336 5.28 22.56 -6.19
N ALA A 337 4.86 22.41 -7.45
CA ALA A 337 3.45 22.33 -7.83
C ALA A 337 2.78 21.11 -7.19
N ALA A 338 3.39 19.92 -7.29
CA ALA A 338 2.88 18.70 -6.69
C ALA A 338 2.74 18.82 -5.16
N ALA A 339 3.72 19.41 -4.49
CA ALA A 339 3.64 19.66 -3.04
C ALA A 339 2.46 20.57 -2.65
N GLU A 340 2.13 21.57 -3.48
CA GLU A 340 0.98 22.46 -3.26
C GLU A 340 -0.37 21.77 -3.54
N VAL A 341 -0.41 20.89 -4.55
CA VAL A 341 -1.57 20.03 -4.84
C VAL A 341 -1.87 19.13 -3.65
N VAL A 342 -0.86 18.46 -3.07
CA VAL A 342 -1.04 17.65 -1.85
C VAL A 342 -1.63 18.49 -0.71
N ARG A 343 -1.17 19.74 -0.52
CA ARG A 343 -1.69 20.63 0.52
C ARG A 343 -3.18 20.96 0.30
N SER A 344 -3.58 21.13 -0.95
CA SER A 344 -4.97 21.40 -1.34
C SER A 344 -5.86 20.17 -1.11
N LEU A 345 -5.37 18.98 -1.44
CA LEU A 345 -6.06 17.71 -1.15
C LEU A 345 -6.24 17.48 0.36
N LEU A 346 -5.20 17.75 1.17
CA LEU A 346 -5.29 17.72 2.62
C LEU A 346 -6.34 18.71 3.14
N THR A 347 -6.41 19.92 2.56
CA THR A 347 -7.41 20.93 2.92
C THR A 347 -8.83 20.41 2.71
N LEU A 348 -9.10 19.76 1.56
CA LEU A 348 -10.40 19.14 1.30
C LEU A 348 -10.76 18.06 2.32
N MET A 349 -9.79 17.23 2.70
CA MET A 349 -9.99 16.19 3.71
C MET A 349 -10.23 16.80 5.10
N VAL A 350 -9.48 17.82 5.52
CA VAL A 350 -9.63 18.45 6.85
C VAL A 350 -10.96 19.21 6.94
N ASN A 351 -11.33 19.98 5.92
CA ASN A 351 -12.55 20.80 5.93
C ASN A 351 -13.83 19.95 5.93
N LYS A 352 -13.79 18.75 5.33
CA LYS A 352 -14.89 17.79 5.38
C LYS A 352 -14.45 16.48 6.04
N PRO A 353 -14.63 16.35 7.36
CA PRO A 353 -14.47 15.07 8.04
C PRO A 353 -15.42 14.03 7.44
N VAL A 354 -14.92 12.80 7.26
CA VAL A 354 -15.72 11.66 6.80
C VAL A 354 -15.58 10.56 7.84
N GLN A 355 -16.71 10.07 8.35
CA GLN A 355 -16.72 8.92 9.25
C GLN A 355 -16.74 7.64 8.42
N ALA A 356 -15.85 6.70 8.73
CA ALA A 356 -15.93 5.36 8.18
C ALA A 356 -17.28 4.76 8.54
N GLU A 357 -17.96 4.16 7.56
CA GLU A 357 -19.08 3.29 7.88
C GLU A 357 -18.46 2.07 8.55
N VAL A 358 -18.77 1.85 9.83
CA VAL A 358 -18.49 0.57 10.49
C VAL A 358 -19.46 -0.45 9.89
N THR A 359 -19.26 -0.80 8.63
CA THR A 359 -19.82 -2.02 8.09
C THR A 359 -19.02 -3.14 8.74
N GLU A 360 -19.67 -3.91 9.62
CA GLU A 360 -19.26 -5.27 9.95
C GLU A 360 -19.27 -6.10 8.65
N GLN A 361 -18.36 -5.82 7.73
CA GLN A 361 -17.98 -6.83 6.77
C GLN A 361 -17.26 -7.88 7.62
N PRO A 362 -17.71 -9.15 7.61
CA PRO A 362 -16.98 -10.19 8.30
C PRO A 362 -15.56 -10.14 7.74
N LYS A 363 -14.59 -9.83 8.61
CA LYS A 363 -13.16 -9.88 8.29
C LYS A 363 -12.98 -11.14 7.45
N LYS A 364 -12.45 -11.01 6.23
CA LYS A 364 -12.01 -12.18 5.46
C LYS A 364 -10.94 -12.83 6.32
N GLU A 365 -11.34 -13.77 7.16
CA GLU A 365 -10.43 -14.43 8.07
C GLU A 365 -9.33 -15.03 7.21
N ARG A 366 -8.07 -14.78 7.58
CA ARG A 366 -6.93 -15.34 6.87
C ARG A 366 -7.13 -16.85 6.74
N PHE A 367 -7.00 -17.35 5.51
CA PHE A 367 -7.27 -18.73 5.11
C PHE A 367 -8.74 -19.20 5.16
N ALA A 368 -9.74 -18.33 5.21
CA ALA A 368 -11.15 -18.77 5.07
C ALA A 368 -11.39 -19.47 3.71
N PRO A 369 -12.14 -20.59 3.68
CA PRO A 369 -12.50 -21.24 2.43
C PRO A 369 -13.45 -20.36 1.60
N LYS A 370 -13.35 -20.43 0.26
CA LYS A 370 -14.22 -19.66 -0.66
C LYS A 370 -15.70 -20.05 -0.53
N GLU A 371 -15.95 -21.30 -0.17
CA GLU A 371 -17.26 -21.82 0.20
C GLU A 371 -17.24 -22.22 1.68
N PRO A 372 -18.25 -21.86 2.49
CA PRO A 372 -18.28 -22.19 3.90
C PRO A 372 -18.32 -23.72 4.09
N VAL A 373 -17.32 -24.25 4.80
CA VAL A 373 -17.24 -25.67 5.14
C VAL A 373 -17.82 -25.86 6.54
N THR A 374 -18.79 -26.76 6.71
CA THR A 374 -19.26 -27.15 8.04
C THR A 374 -18.31 -28.19 8.61
N LEU A 375 -17.52 -27.79 9.60
CA LEU A 375 -16.59 -28.67 10.30
C LEU A 375 -17.24 -29.25 11.56
N ASN A 376 -16.92 -30.50 11.85
CA ASN A 376 -17.29 -31.14 13.11
C ASN A 376 -16.43 -30.57 14.26
N GLN A 377 -16.90 -30.74 15.50
CA GLN A 377 -16.05 -30.43 16.66
C GLN A 377 -14.75 -31.26 16.60
N PRO A 378 -13.58 -30.63 16.85
CA PRO A 378 -12.31 -31.33 16.89
C PRO A 378 -12.38 -32.51 17.87
N LYS A 379 -11.92 -33.67 17.43
CA LYS A 379 -11.78 -34.84 18.28
C LYS A 379 -10.36 -34.93 18.81
N ASP A 380 -10.23 -35.37 20.06
CA ASP A 380 -8.95 -35.66 20.71
C ASP A 380 -8.68 -37.17 20.80
N ASP A 381 -9.35 -37.98 19.97
CA ASP A 381 -9.16 -39.43 19.96
C ASP A 381 -7.69 -39.77 19.65
N PRO A 382 -7.03 -40.63 20.44
CA PRO A 382 -5.63 -40.96 20.23
C PRO A 382 -5.48 -41.83 18.98
N ILE A 383 -4.68 -41.36 18.03
CA ILE A 383 -4.35 -42.07 16.79
C ILE A 383 -2.89 -42.52 16.88
N SER A 384 -2.64 -43.82 16.72
CA SER A 384 -1.28 -44.36 16.69
C SER A 384 -0.61 -44.07 15.34
N ARG A 385 0.73 -43.93 15.34
CA ARG A 385 1.50 -43.73 14.09
C ARG A 385 1.33 -44.90 13.12
N GLU A 386 1.15 -46.12 13.62
CA GLU A 386 0.86 -47.30 12.81
C GLU A 386 -0.51 -47.25 12.13
N HIS A 387 -1.51 -46.69 12.82
CA HIS A 387 -2.83 -46.47 12.22
C HIS A 387 -2.77 -45.36 11.17
N LEU A 388 -2.10 -44.25 11.49
CA LEU A 388 -1.91 -43.14 10.55
C LEU A 388 -1.23 -43.62 9.26
N ALA A 389 -0.17 -44.44 9.36
CA ALA A 389 0.54 -44.99 8.21
C ALA A 389 -0.33 -45.83 7.27
N LYS A 390 -1.42 -46.44 7.77
CA LYS A 390 -2.39 -47.19 6.97
C LYS A 390 -3.41 -46.27 6.28
N CYS A 391 -3.52 -45.02 6.71
CA CYS A 391 -4.47 -44.02 6.21
C CYS A 391 -3.88 -43.18 5.06
N ASP A 392 -3.15 -43.80 4.15
CA ASP A 392 -2.48 -43.14 3.02
C ASP A 392 -3.40 -42.99 1.78
N GLY A 393 -4.62 -43.55 1.82
CA GLY A 393 -5.55 -43.55 0.70
C GLY A 393 -5.33 -44.67 -0.32
N THR A 394 -4.45 -45.64 -0.03
CA THR A 394 -4.25 -46.86 -0.84
C THR A 394 -4.93 -48.09 -0.23
N ASN A 395 -5.14 -48.11 1.09
CA ASN A 395 -5.76 -49.25 1.78
C ASN A 395 -7.30 -49.17 1.77
N GLU A 396 -7.96 -50.20 1.24
CA GLU A 396 -9.42 -50.31 1.28
C GLU A 396 -9.94 -50.40 2.72
N GLY A 397 -10.90 -49.53 3.06
CA GLY A 397 -11.50 -49.47 4.40
C GLY A 397 -10.83 -48.50 5.38
N TYR A 398 -9.74 -47.83 4.98
CA TYR A 398 -9.10 -46.77 5.78
C TYR A 398 -9.38 -45.38 5.19
N PRO A 399 -9.58 -44.34 6.03
CA PRO A 399 -9.67 -42.96 5.57
C PRO A 399 -8.31 -42.46 5.05
N THR A 400 -8.28 -41.32 4.35
CA THR A 400 -7.04 -40.63 4.00
C THR A 400 -6.79 -39.53 5.01
N LEU A 401 -5.73 -39.68 5.82
CA LEU A 401 -5.43 -38.77 6.93
C LEU A 401 -4.06 -38.10 6.76
N VAL A 402 -3.92 -36.88 7.27
CA VAL A 402 -2.64 -36.14 7.34
C VAL A 402 -2.49 -35.55 8.73
N ALA A 403 -1.35 -35.75 9.38
CA ALA A 403 -1.08 -35.16 10.69
C ALA A 403 -0.21 -33.90 10.57
N ILE A 404 -0.54 -32.83 11.30
CA ILE A 404 0.27 -31.60 11.34
C ILE A 404 0.36 -31.16 12.80
N LYS A 405 1.57 -31.03 13.33
CA LYS A 405 1.85 -30.66 14.73
C LYS A 405 1.04 -31.49 15.74
N GLY A 406 0.90 -32.79 15.49
CA GLY A 406 0.12 -33.72 16.32
C GLY A 406 -1.39 -33.73 16.09
N ASP A 407 -2.01 -32.76 15.42
CA ASP A 407 -3.44 -32.84 15.07
C ASP A 407 -3.62 -33.63 13.77
N VAL A 408 -4.57 -34.57 13.75
CA VAL A 408 -4.82 -35.44 12.59
C VAL A 408 -6.06 -34.98 11.83
N PHE A 409 -5.87 -34.62 10.56
CA PHE A 409 -6.89 -34.08 9.67
C PHE A 409 -7.40 -35.13 8.69
N ASP A 410 -8.71 -35.19 8.51
CA ASP A 410 -9.35 -36.03 7.49
C ASP A 410 -9.44 -35.31 6.14
N VAL A 411 -8.67 -35.82 5.17
CA VAL A 411 -8.61 -35.33 3.78
C VAL A 411 -9.25 -36.31 2.80
N THR A 412 -10.05 -37.26 3.29
CA THR A 412 -10.72 -38.27 2.48
C THR A 412 -11.59 -37.64 1.40
N GLY A 413 -11.51 -38.18 0.17
CA GLY A 413 -12.29 -37.71 -0.98
C GLY A 413 -11.74 -36.45 -1.65
N LYS A 414 -10.60 -35.90 -1.21
CA LYS A 414 -9.94 -34.78 -1.88
C LYS A 414 -9.00 -35.28 -2.97
N GLU A 415 -9.28 -34.86 -4.21
CA GLU A 415 -8.55 -35.32 -5.40
C GLU A 415 -7.04 -35.09 -5.29
N THR A 416 -6.59 -34.02 -4.64
CA THR A 416 -5.16 -33.69 -4.50
C THR A 416 -4.35 -34.69 -3.66
N TYR A 417 -5.02 -35.45 -2.78
CA TYR A 417 -4.40 -36.46 -1.91
C TYR A 417 -4.59 -37.90 -2.42
N ALA A 418 -5.30 -38.08 -3.54
CA ALA A 418 -5.50 -39.40 -4.14
C ALA A 418 -4.17 -39.98 -4.68
N PRO A 419 -4.02 -41.33 -4.72
CA PRO A 419 -2.82 -41.98 -5.24
C PRO A 419 -2.39 -41.43 -6.61
N GLY A 420 -1.10 -41.06 -6.73
CA GLY A 420 -0.52 -40.49 -7.94
C GLY A 420 -0.67 -38.97 -8.11
N LYS A 421 -1.27 -38.27 -7.13
CA LYS A 421 -1.42 -36.80 -7.14
C LYS A 421 -0.38 -36.13 -6.23
N GLY A 422 -0.16 -34.83 -6.45
CA GLY A 422 0.97 -34.10 -5.87
C GLY A 422 1.05 -34.12 -4.33
N TYR A 423 -0.07 -34.08 -3.63
CA TYR A 423 -0.10 -34.06 -2.16
C TYR A 423 -0.30 -35.44 -1.52
N HIS A 424 -0.41 -36.50 -2.34
CA HIS A 424 -0.47 -37.86 -1.84
C HIS A 424 0.76 -38.24 -1.00
N VAL A 425 1.92 -37.62 -1.25
CA VAL A 425 3.16 -37.85 -0.48
C VAL A 425 3.01 -37.58 1.03
N PHE A 426 2.03 -36.74 1.40
CA PHE A 426 1.70 -36.37 2.78
C PHE A 426 0.69 -37.32 3.45
N ALA A 427 -0.07 -38.08 2.65
CA ALA A 427 -1.11 -38.96 3.17
C ALA A 427 -0.49 -40.06 4.03
N GLY A 428 -1.12 -40.33 5.18
CA GLY A 428 -0.67 -41.28 6.17
C GLY A 428 0.59 -40.89 6.94
N LYS A 429 1.01 -39.62 6.89
CA LYS A 429 2.23 -39.13 7.54
C LYS A 429 1.98 -37.87 8.35
N GLU A 430 3.01 -37.49 9.12
CA GLU A 430 3.12 -36.21 9.80
C GLU A 430 4.22 -35.35 9.12
N PRO A 431 3.96 -34.71 7.96
CA PRO A 431 5.01 -34.10 7.15
C PRO A 431 5.36 -32.67 7.58
N ASN A 432 5.58 -32.43 8.88
CA ASN A 432 5.81 -31.10 9.44
C ASN A 432 6.96 -30.37 8.73
N ARG A 433 8.08 -31.05 8.49
CA ARG A 433 9.24 -30.46 7.81
C ARG A 433 8.97 -30.15 6.34
N ALA A 434 8.36 -31.08 5.60
CA ALA A 434 7.99 -30.85 4.21
C ALA A 434 7.02 -29.67 4.05
N LEU A 435 6.04 -29.52 4.94
CA LEU A 435 5.11 -28.39 4.91
C LEU A 435 5.80 -27.06 5.22
N GLY A 436 6.70 -27.03 6.21
CA GLY A 436 7.49 -25.84 6.53
C GLY A 436 8.40 -25.39 5.37
N MET A 437 9.03 -26.34 4.70
CA MET A 437 9.91 -26.11 3.55
C MET A 437 9.18 -25.97 2.21
N SER A 438 7.86 -26.18 2.18
CA SER A 438 7.06 -26.31 0.94
C SER A 438 7.61 -27.35 -0.04
N SER A 439 8.11 -28.48 0.48
CA SER A 439 8.69 -29.58 -0.29
C SER A 439 7.67 -30.70 -0.57
N LEU A 440 7.76 -31.30 -1.75
CA LEU A 440 7.00 -32.51 -2.14
C LEU A 440 7.86 -33.77 -2.14
N LYS A 441 9.09 -33.69 -1.62
CA LYS A 441 10.01 -34.81 -1.59
C LYS A 441 9.63 -35.79 -0.47
N PRO A 442 9.52 -37.10 -0.74
CA PRO A 442 9.17 -38.09 0.28
C PRO A 442 10.11 -38.08 1.49
N GLU A 443 11.40 -37.80 1.30
CA GLU A 443 12.42 -37.72 2.35
C GLU A 443 12.22 -36.55 3.33
N ASP A 444 11.52 -35.48 2.91
CA ASP A 444 11.24 -34.34 3.78
C ASP A 444 9.97 -34.55 4.62
N CYS A 445 9.18 -35.61 4.36
CA CYS A 445 7.92 -35.89 5.04
C CYS A 445 8.13 -36.53 6.42
N VAL A 446 8.82 -35.79 7.30
CA VAL A 446 9.15 -36.20 8.67
C VAL A 446 8.43 -35.33 9.71
N SER A 447 8.18 -35.94 10.87
CA SER A 447 7.51 -35.30 12.01
C SER A 447 8.37 -34.26 12.70
N ASP A 448 9.69 -34.44 12.72
CA ASP A 448 10.62 -33.51 13.35
C ASP A 448 10.73 -32.21 12.54
N PHE A 449 10.39 -31.09 13.17
CA PHE A 449 10.47 -29.75 12.61
C PHE A 449 11.42 -28.82 13.41
N SER A 450 12.21 -29.37 14.35
CA SER A 450 13.15 -28.60 15.18
C SER A 450 14.26 -27.93 14.38
N THR A 451 14.51 -28.39 13.15
CA THR A 451 15.54 -27.88 12.24
C THR A 451 15.05 -26.78 11.29
N LEU A 452 13.78 -26.40 11.36
CA LEU A 452 13.21 -25.33 10.54
C LEU A 452 13.70 -23.95 10.99
N SER A 453 13.95 -23.05 10.04
CA SER A 453 14.15 -21.62 10.31
C SER A 453 12.87 -20.94 10.82
N GLU A 454 12.97 -19.72 11.34
CA GLU A 454 11.80 -18.94 11.79
C GLU A 454 10.77 -18.75 10.68
N THR A 455 11.23 -18.48 9.45
CA THR A 455 10.35 -18.33 8.28
C THR A 455 9.64 -19.63 7.92
N GLU A 456 10.34 -20.77 7.94
CA GLU A 456 9.75 -22.07 7.64
C GLU A 456 8.80 -22.54 8.74
N THR A 457 9.09 -22.20 10.00
CA THR A 457 8.19 -22.45 11.14
C THR A 457 6.90 -21.66 11.00
N LYS A 458 6.98 -20.41 10.53
CA LYS A 458 5.79 -19.59 10.20
C LYS A 458 4.97 -20.25 9.09
N THR A 459 5.61 -20.73 8.02
CA THR A 459 4.95 -21.46 6.93
C THR A 459 4.22 -22.71 7.43
N LEU A 460 4.83 -23.49 8.33
CA LEU A 460 4.18 -24.65 8.95
C LEU A 460 2.94 -24.25 9.78
N ASN A 461 3.02 -23.16 10.55
CA ASN A 461 1.87 -22.65 11.32
C ASN A 461 0.73 -22.17 10.40
N ASP A 462 1.06 -21.54 9.29
CA ASP A 462 0.09 -21.14 8.26
C ASP A 462 -0.59 -22.37 7.63
N TRP A 463 0.16 -23.45 7.36
CA TRP A 463 -0.41 -24.72 6.90
C TRP A 463 -1.35 -25.37 7.92
N HIS A 464 -0.97 -25.40 9.20
CA HIS A 464 -1.84 -25.91 10.27
C HIS A 464 -3.15 -25.11 10.35
N THR A 465 -3.06 -23.78 10.30
CA THR A 465 -4.22 -22.88 10.27
C THR A 465 -5.08 -23.08 9.02
N PHE A 466 -4.46 -23.31 7.86
CA PHE A 466 -5.16 -23.59 6.62
C PHE A 466 -5.97 -24.90 6.70
N PHE A 467 -5.38 -25.94 7.30
CA PHE A 467 -6.02 -27.25 7.46
C PHE A 467 -7.17 -27.23 8.47
N SER A 468 -6.98 -26.59 9.63
CA SER A 468 -8.00 -26.51 10.67
C SER A 468 -9.27 -25.78 10.24
N LYS A 469 -9.21 -24.96 9.19
CA LYS A 469 -10.36 -24.28 8.59
C LYS A 469 -11.04 -25.04 7.45
N ARG A 470 -10.49 -26.18 7.00
CA ARG A 470 -10.98 -26.91 5.80
C ARG A 470 -11.22 -28.39 6.02
N TYR A 471 -10.60 -28.99 7.03
CA TYR A 471 -10.65 -30.41 7.29
C TYR A 471 -11.04 -30.68 8.74
N ASN A 472 -11.75 -31.78 8.96
CA ASN A 472 -12.12 -32.20 10.30
C ASN A 472 -10.88 -32.72 11.03
N ILE A 473 -10.68 -32.27 12.26
CA ILE A 473 -9.71 -32.88 13.18
C ILE A 473 -10.36 -34.13 13.76
N VAL A 474 -9.82 -35.30 13.40
CA VAL A 474 -10.38 -36.61 13.78
C VAL A 474 -9.68 -37.24 14.98
N GLY A 475 -8.59 -36.64 15.45
CA GLY A 475 -7.85 -37.11 16.61
C GLY A 475 -6.51 -36.42 16.77
N ARG A 476 -5.74 -36.86 17.77
CA ARG A 476 -4.35 -36.45 17.98
C ARG A 476 -3.40 -37.63 17.88
N LEU A 477 -2.24 -37.37 17.29
CA LEU A 477 -1.18 -38.35 17.15
C LEU A 477 -0.54 -38.61 18.52
N GLN A 478 -0.48 -39.88 18.93
CA GLN A 478 0.12 -40.27 20.20
C GLN A 478 1.60 -39.87 20.26
N SER A 479 2.03 -39.33 21.41
CA SER A 479 3.42 -38.97 21.64
C SER A 479 4.29 -40.24 21.77
N GLU A 480 5.57 -40.16 21.41
CA GLU A 480 6.50 -41.29 21.56
C GLU A 480 6.68 -41.76 23.03
N ALA A 481 6.24 -40.96 24.00
CA ALA A 481 6.27 -41.29 25.42
C ALA A 481 5.11 -42.20 25.87
N GLU A 482 3.98 -42.21 25.14
CA GLU A 482 2.76 -42.95 25.53
C GLU A 482 2.65 -44.34 24.89
N SER A 483 3.51 -44.67 23.92
CA SER A 483 3.52 -45.97 23.24
C SER A 483 4.30 -47.07 23.98
N ARG A 484 4.80 -46.79 25.19
CA ARG A 484 5.62 -47.71 26.01
C ARG A 484 4.99 -48.11 27.36
N ILE A 485 3.67 -48.11 27.48
CA ILE A 485 2.96 -48.65 28.66
C ILE A 485 2.19 -49.90 28.26
#